data_AF-A0AAW4YC05-F1
#
_entry.id   AF-A0AAW4YC05-F1
#
_cell.length_a   1.000
_cell.length_b   1.000
_cell.length_c   1.000
_cell.angle_alpha   90.00
_cell.angle_beta   90.00
_cell.angle_gamma   90.00
#
_symmetry.space_group_name_H-M   'P 1'
#
loop_
_entity.id
_entity.type
_entity.pdbx_description
1 polymer ?
#
loop_
_entity_poly.entity_id
_entity_poly.type
_entity_poly.pdbx_seq_one_letter_code
_entity_poly.pdbx_strand_id
1 'polypeptide(L)'
;FTDDINPSVLAHYWGGNKMNIRQDLEENGYKAYEASISAFGSNYDRAVELYYYIKGGRVDYGAAHAAKYGHERYGKTYEGIYKDWKPGQKIHLVGHSMGGQTIRQLEELLRNGNREEIEYQKKHGGEISPLFKGNNDNMISSITTLGTPHNGTHASDLAGNEALVRQIVFDIG
;
A
#
# COMPACT_ATOMS: atom_id res chain seq x y z
N PHE A 1 -7.36 4.73 5.79
CA PHE A 1 -7.18 5.52 7.02
C PHE A 1 -6.30 4.74 7.94
N THR A 2 -5.28 5.41 8.44
CA THR A 2 -4.21 4.89 9.30
C THR A 2 -4.09 5.92 10.41
N ASP A 3 -3.87 5.50 11.65
CA ASP A 3 -4.09 6.36 12.81
C ASP A 3 -3.29 7.67 12.78
N ASP A 4 -2.12 7.67 12.13
CA ASP A 4 -1.25 8.85 11.97
C ASP A 4 -1.87 9.98 11.10
N ILE A 5 -2.93 9.69 10.35
CA ILE A 5 -3.60 10.62 9.43
C ILE A 5 -5.01 10.99 9.95
N ASN A 6 -5.48 10.36 11.03
CA ASN A 6 -6.77 10.67 11.62
C ASN A 6 -6.66 11.89 12.54
N PRO A 7 -7.50 12.94 12.41
CA PRO A 7 -7.64 13.94 13.47
C PRO A 7 -7.98 13.23 14.78
N SER A 8 -7.39 13.68 15.89
CA SER A 8 -7.48 13.10 17.25
C SER A 8 -8.89 12.89 17.81
N VAL A 9 -9.91 13.33 17.07
CA VAL A 9 -11.34 13.23 17.38
C VAL A 9 -11.98 11.96 16.77
N LEU A 10 -11.28 11.25 15.88
CA LEU A 10 -11.76 10.01 15.26
C LEU A 10 -11.22 8.79 16.01
N ALA A 11 -12.10 7.81 16.22
CA ALA A 11 -11.76 6.53 16.84
C ALA A 11 -10.66 5.80 16.06
N HIS A 12 -9.81 5.03 16.76
CA HIS A 12 -8.76 4.19 16.18
C HIS A 12 -9.30 3.33 15.03
N TYR A 13 -8.62 3.29 13.88
CA TYR A 13 -9.12 2.53 12.74
C TYR A 13 -9.27 1.03 13.08
N TRP A 14 -8.25 0.46 13.72
CA TRP A 14 -8.23 -0.93 14.16
C TRP A 14 -8.79 -1.09 15.58
N GLY A 15 -10.12 -1.09 15.68
CA GLY A 15 -10.86 -1.45 16.90
C GLY A 15 -11.73 -0.33 17.48
N GLY A 16 -11.66 0.87 16.90
CA GLY A 16 -12.52 2.00 17.24
C GLY A 16 -12.44 2.35 18.72
N ASN A 17 -13.61 2.61 19.33
CA ASN A 17 -13.73 2.85 20.77
C ASN A 17 -13.90 1.56 21.58
N LYS A 18 -13.83 0.38 20.93
CA LYS A 18 -14.05 -0.91 21.59
C LYS A 18 -12.76 -1.52 22.13
N MET A 19 -11.68 -1.43 21.34
CA MET A 19 -10.34 -1.87 21.74
C MET A 19 -9.29 -1.23 20.84
N ASN A 20 -8.05 -1.16 21.31
CA ASN A 20 -6.90 -0.89 20.46
C ASN A 20 -6.28 -2.24 20.06
N ILE A 21 -6.57 -2.70 18.83
CA ILE A 21 -6.15 -4.04 18.38
C ILE A 21 -4.62 -4.16 18.32
N ARG A 22 -3.91 -3.13 17.86
CA ARG A 22 -2.45 -3.17 17.81
C ARG A 22 -1.85 -3.31 19.20
N GLN A 23 -2.31 -2.50 20.15
CA GLN A 23 -1.83 -2.56 21.53
C GLN A 23 -2.13 -3.92 22.15
N ASP A 24 -3.33 -4.46 21.96
CA ASP A 24 -3.71 -5.80 22.45
C ASP A 24 -2.77 -6.90 21.88
N LEU A 25 -2.45 -6.85 20.59
CA LEU A 25 -1.49 -7.77 19.98
C LEU A 25 -0.10 -7.64 20.59
N GLU A 26 0.38 -6.41 20.81
CA GLU A 26 1.69 -6.13 21.42
C GLU A 26 1.76 -6.64 22.87
N GLU A 27 0.71 -6.41 23.66
CA GLU A 27 0.57 -6.89 25.04
C GLU A 27 0.52 -8.42 25.13
N ASN A 28 0.01 -9.09 24.08
CA ASN A 28 0.00 -10.54 23.95
C ASN A 28 1.27 -11.12 23.28
N GLY A 29 2.33 -10.31 23.14
CA GLY A 29 3.64 -10.77 22.68
C GLY A 29 3.82 -10.84 21.16
N TYR A 30 2.88 -10.29 20.37
CA TYR A 30 3.01 -10.20 18.92
C TYR A 30 3.64 -8.88 18.50
N LYS A 31 4.60 -8.95 17.57
CA LYS A 31 5.17 -7.76 16.93
C LYS A 31 4.22 -7.25 15.84
N ALA A 32 3.34 -6.31 16.19
CA ALA A 32 2.30 -5.78 15.31
C ALA A 32 2.62 -4.34 14.85
N TYR A 33 2.16 -3.98 13.65
CA TYR A 33 2.33 -2.66 13.06
C TYR A 33 1.09 -2.24 12.28
N GLU A 34 0.82 -0.95 12.27
CA GLU A 34 -0.24 -0.36 11.44
C GLU A 34 0.38 0.44 10.31
N ALA A 35 0.24 -0.08 9.08
CA ALA A 35 0.74 0.59 7.89
C ALA A 35 0.11 1.96 7.72
N SER A 36 0.90 2.97 7.33
CA SER A 36 0.46 4.34 7.11
C SER A 36 0.63 4.76 5.65
N ILE A 37 -0.41 4.52 4.84
CA ILE A 37 -0.42 4.67 3.38
C ILE A 37 -1.64 5.47 2.92
N SER A 38 -1.58 6.02 1.70
CA SER A 38 -2.56 6.92 1.10
C SER A 38 -3.99 6.40 1.25
N ALA A 39 -4.90 7.26 1.71
CA ALA A 39 -6.30 6.91 1.89
C ALA A 39 -7.08 6.83 0.56
N PHE A 40 -6.64 7.58 -0.46
CA PHE A 40 -7.36 7.78 -1.73
C PHE A 40 -6.57 7.34 -2.96
N GLY A 41 -5.28 7.03 -2.81
CA GLY A 41 -4.44 6.56 -3.90
C GLY A 41 -4.93 5.23 -4.48
N SER A 42 -4.48 4.93 -5.70
CA SER A 42 -4.80 3.67 -6.37
C SER A 42 -4.26 2.47 -5.56
N ASN A 43 -4.79 1.26 -5.81
CA ASN A 43 -4.19 0.05 -5.21
C ASN A 43 -2.72 -0.12 -5.60
N TYR A 44 -2.31 0.38 -6.77
CA TYR A 44 -0.92 0.39 -7.20
C TYR A 44 -0.07 1.31 -6.31
N ASP A 45 -0.45 2.58 -6.17
CA ASP A 45 0.30 3.56 -5.36
C ASP A 45 0.38 3.12 -3.91
N ARG A 46 -0.75 2.66 -3.36
CA ARG A 46 -0.83 2.13 -1.99
C ARG A 46 0.06 0.90 -1.80
N ALA A 47 0.20 0.04 -2.81
CA ALA A 47 1.08 -1.13 -2.73
C ALA A 47 2.56 -0.72 -2.74
N VAL A 48 2.92 0.26 -3.57
CA VAL A 48 4.27 0.84 -3.57
C VAL A 48 4.56 1.51 -2.23
N GLU A 49 3.65 2.34 -1.72
CA GLU A 49 3.80 2.97 -0.40
C GLU A 49 3.92 1.93 0.72
N LEU A 50 3.14 0.84 0.67
CA LEU A 50 3.23 -0.24 1.65
C LEU A 50 4.60 -0.92 1.61
N TYR A 51 5.17 -1.15 0.43
CA TYR A 51 6.53 -1.67 0.29
C TYR A 51 7.54 -0.77 1.02
N TYR A 52 7.51 0.55 0.77
CA TYR A 52 8.44 1.49 1.39
C TYR A 52 8.14 1.75 2.87
N TYR A 53 6.89 1.68 3.31
CA TYR A 53 6.55 1.70 4.74
C TYR A 53 7.23 0.54 5.49
N ILE A 54 7.24 -0.66 4.90
CA ILE A 54 7.89 -1.83 5.49
C ILE A 54 9.41 -1.73 5.37
N LYS A 55 9.91 -1.58 4.15
CA LYS A 55 11.34 -1.69 3.82
C LYS A 55 12.14 -0.44 4.16
N GLY A 56 11.49 0.72 4.21
CA GLY A 56 12.12 2.03 4.30
C GLY A 56 12.61 2.56 2.96
N GLY A 57 12.82 3.87 2.90
CA GLY A 57 13.29 4.58 1.70
C GLY A 57 12.26 5.53 1.10
N ARG A 58 12.67 6.21 0.03
CA ARG A 58 11.81 7.13 -0.72
C ARG A 58 10.91 6.36 -1.66
N VAL A 59 9.61 6.62 -1.58
CA VAL A 59 8.61 6.02 -2.47
C VAL A 59 8.95 6.34 -3.92
N ASP A 60 9.08 5.31 -4.75
CA ASP A 60 9.21 5.39 -6.21
C ASP A 60 8.02 4.66 -6.84
N TYR A 61 7.04 5.43 -7.33
CA TYR A 61 5.85 4.91 -8.01
C TYR A 61 6.17 4.32 -9.39
N GLY A 62 7.39 4.50 -9.90
CA GLY A 62 7.80 4.02 -11.21
C GLY A 62 7.69 5.11 -12.28
N ALA A 63 8.65 5.12 -13.19
CA ALA A 63 8.74 6.14 -14.22
C ALA A 63 7.65 5.98 -15.29
N ALA A 64 7.33 4.74 -15.67
CA ALA A 64 6.30 4.46 -16.65
C ALA A 64 4.92 4.84 -16.11
N HIS A 65 4.63 4.42 -14.88
CA HIS A 65 3.36 4.68 -14.20
C HIS A 65 3.13 6.19 -14.02
N ALA A 66 4.11 6.90 -13.45
CA ALA A 66 4.05 8.34 -13.27
C ALA A 66 3.81 9.10 -14.59
N ALA A 67 4.55 8.73 -15.65
CA ALA A 67 4.38 9.34 -16.97
C ALA A 67 3.01 9.03 -17.60
N LYS A 68 2.47 7.82 -17.40
CA LYS A 68 1.19 7.36 -17.95
C LYS A 68 0.00 8.03 -17.28
N TYR A 69 0.04 8.19 -15.95
CA TYR A 69 -1.07 8.72 -15.16
C TYR A 69 -0.91 10.19 -14.76
N GLY A 70 0.21 10.82 -15.10
CA GLY A 70 0.40 12.26 -14.97
C GLY A 70 0.55 12.74 -13.52
N HIS A 71 1.29 12.00 -12.70
CA HIS A 71 1.61 12.40 -11.32
C HIS A 71 3.10 12.22 -11.02
N GLU A 72 3.54 12.75 -9.88
CA GLU A 72 4.93 12.66 -9.44
C GLU A 72 5.41 11.20 -9.30
N ARG A 73 6.62 10.93 -9.79
CA ARG A 73 7.27 9.62 -9.66
C ARG A 73 7.65 9.30 -8.22
N TYR A 74 8.10 10.31 -7.48
CA TYR A 74 8.63 10.11 -6.14
C TYR A 74 7.73 10.70 -5.08
N GLY A 75 7.34 9.87 -4.11
CA GLY A 75 6.55 10.28 -2.96
C GLY A 75 7.40 10.63 -1.73
N LYS A 76 6.78 10.48 -0.56
CA LYS A 76 7.42 10.65 0.76
C LYS A 76 8.50 9.59 1.02
N THR A 77 9.31 9.86 2.04
CA THR A 77 10.31 8.92 2.55
C THR A 77 9.83 8.29 3.84
N TYR A 78 9.90 6.96 3.92
CA TYR A 78 9.61 6.19 5.12
C TYR A 78 10.90 5.77 5.81
N GLU A 79 10.89 5.76 7.14
CA GLU A 79 11.96 5.15 7.93
C GLU A 79 12.08 3.64 7.66
N GLY A 80 10.96 2.94 7.53
CA GLY A 80 10.93 1.48 7.36
C GLY A 80 10.85 0.75 8.69
N ILE A 81 9.72 0.07 8.93
CA ILE A 81 9.50 -0.71 10.16
C ILE A 81 10.31 -2.02 10.19
N TYR A 82 10.77 -2.48 9.02
CA TYR A 82 11.61 -3.67 8.86
C TYR A 82 12.64 -3.45 7.74
N LYS A 83 13.65 -2.60 8.03
CA LYS A 83 14.69 -2.18 7.08
C LYS A 83 15.39 -3.33 6.34
N ASP A 84 15.61 -4.45 7.02
CA ASP A 84 16.29 -5.61 6.42
C ASP A 84 15.39 -6.52 5.58
N TRP A 85 14.06 -6.30 5.56
CA TRP A 85 13.05 -7.18 4.95
C TRP A 85 13.42 -7.64 3.53
N LYS A 86 13.61 -8.94 3.36
CA LYS A 86 14.09 -9.59 2.11
C LYS A 86 13.64 -11.06 2.08
N PRO A 87 13.82 -11.80 0.96
CA PRO A 87 13.46 -13.21 0.88
C PRO A 87 13.97 -14.03 2.07
N GLY A 88 13.09 -14.83 2.67
CA GLY A 88 13.35 -15.60 3.90
C GLY A 88 12.92 -14.88 5.18
N GLN A 89 12.76 -13.56 5.16
CA GLN A 89 12.18 -12.79 6.27
C GLN A 89 10.71 -12.52 5.99
N LYS A 90 9.85 -13.45 6.40
CA LYS A 90 8.42 -13.38 6.08
C LYS A 90 7.65 -12.50 7.05
N ILE A 91 6.60 -11.85 6.55
CA ILE A 91 5.61 -11.12 7.35
C ILE A 91 4.19 -11.63 7.08
N HIS A 92 3.28 -11.39 8.02
CA HIS A 92 1.85 -11.61 7.84
C HIS A 92 1.18 -10.28 7.50
N LEU A 93 0.33 -10.27 6.48
CA LEU A 93 -0.38 -9.07 6.06
C LEU A 93 -1.89 -9.27 6.24
N VAL A 94 -2.49 -8.42 7.08
CA VAL A 94 -3.93 -8.40 7.35
C VAL A 94 -4.52 -7.13 6.75
N GLY A 95 -5.42 -7.28 5.78
CA GLY A 95 -6.03 -6.16 5.06
C GLY A 95 -7.53 -6.07 5.33
N HIS A 96 -7.97 -4.94 5.87
CA HIS A 96 -9.40 -4.60 5.92
C HIS A 96 -9.83 -3.83 4.67
N SER A 97 -11.02 -4.12 4.13
CA SER A 97 -11.59 -3.44 2.96
C SER A 97 -10.59 -3.37 1.79
N MET A 98 -10.39 -2.20 1.17
CA MET A 98 -9.41 -1.99 0.07
C MET A 98 -7.98 -2.43 0.42
N GLY A 99 -7.62 -2.49 1.72
CA GLY A 99 -6.31 -2.99 2.17
C GLY A 99 -6.01 -4.42 1.68
N GLY A 100 -7.02 -5.27 1.55
CA GLY A 100 -6.84 -6.62 1.01
C GLY A 100 -6.47 -6.65 -0.47
N GLN A 101 -6.97 -5.70 -1.28
CA GLN A 101 -6.56 -5.55 -2.68
C GLN A 101 -5.13 -4.98 -2.77
N THR A 102 -4.82 -3.99 -1.93
CA THR A 102 -3.47 -3.40 -1.84
C THR A 102 -2.42 -4.47 -1.53
N ILE A 103 -2.68 -5.33 -0.55
CA ILE A 103 -1.75 -6.40 -0.15
C ILE A 103 -1.55 -7.42 -1.28
N ARG A 104 -2.62 -7.81 -1.99
CA ARG A 104 -2.51 -8.68 -3.17
C ARG A 104 -1.68 -8.03 -4.28
N GLN A 105 -1.86 -6.73 -4.51
CA GLN A 105 -1.08 -5.97 -5.50
C GLN A 105 0.40 -5.86 -5.12
N LEU A 106 0.72 -5.66 -3.83
CA LEU A 106 2.10 -5.68 -3.35
C LEU A 106 2.77 -7.04 -3.59
N GLU A 107 2.06 -8.11 -3.25
CA GLU A 107 2.54 -9.48 -3.42
C GLU A 107 2.84 -9.80 -4.90
N GLU A 108 1.94 -9.38 -5.80
CA GLU A 108 2.13 -9.49 -7.25
C GLU A 108 3.39 -8.74 -7.72
N LEU A 109 3.58 -7.49 -7.28
CA LEU A 109 4.76 -6.70 -7.63
C LEU A 109 6.05 -7.33 -7.07
N LEU A 110 6.04 -7.86 -5.85
CA LEU A 110 7.20 -8.54 -5.27
C LEU A 110 7.60 -9.76 -6.11
N ARG A 111 6.64 -10.61 -6.48
CA ARG A 111 6.93 -11.82 -7.24
C ARG A 111 7.29 -11.52 -8.68
N ASN A 112 6.46 -10.78 -9.40
CA ASN A 112 6.51 -10.66 -10.84
C ASN A 112 7.09 -9.33 -11.33
N GLY A 113 7.26 -8.35 -10.44
CA GLY A 113 7.71 -7.01 -10.79
C GLY A 113 6.66 -6.24 -11.58
N ASN A 114 7.11 -5.26 -12.35
CA ASN A 114 6.26 -4.53 -13.29
C ASN A 114 6.95 -4.48 -14.66
N ARG A 115 6.36 -5.19 -15.64
CA ARG A 115 6.89 -5.27 -17.00
C ARG A 115 6.92 -3.92 -17.71
N GLU A 116 5.92 -3.06 -17.49
CA GLU A 116 5.91 -1.71 -18.11
C GLU A 116 7.10 -0.89 -17.60
N GLU A 117 7.40 -0.95 -16.31
CA GLU A 117 8.57 -0.26 -15.71
C GLU A 117 9.90 -0.82 -16.23
N ILE A 118 10.02 -2.14 -16.32
CA ILE A 118 11.21 -2.81 -16.86
C ILE A 118 11.47 -2.37 -18.30
N GLU A 119 10.45 -2.39 -19.16
CA GLU A 119 10.60 -1.98 -20.56
C GLU A 119 10.85 -0.47 -20.70
N TYR A 120 10.21 0.34 -19.85
CA TYR A 120 10.45 1.78 -19.82
C TYR A 120 11.90 2.09 -19.44
N GLN A 121 12.45 1.44 -18.41
CA GLN A 121 13.83 1.61 -17.98
C GLN A 121 14.83 1.12 -19.04
N LYS A 122 14.55 0.01 -19.73
CA LYS A 122 15.39 -0.45 -20.86
C LYS A 122 15.45 0.58 -21.99
N LYS A 123 14.32 1.24 -22.28
CA LYS A 123 14.22 2.21 -23.37
C LYS A 123 14.82 3.58 -23.03
N HIS A 124 14.62 4.06 -21.81
CA HIS A 124 14.97 5.44 -21.42
C HIS A 124 16.18 5.51 -20.47
N GLY A 125 16.70 4.37 -20.00
CA GLY A 125 17.75 4.32 -18.99
C GLY A 125 17.26 4.73 -17.60
N GLY A 126 18.21 5.07 -16.73
CA GLY A 126 17.94 5.49 -15.35
C GLY A 126 17.69 4.35 -14.38
N GLU A 127 17.29 4.73 -13.16
CA GLU A 127 17.05 3.80 -12.06
C GLU A 127 15.63 3.22 -12.10
N ILE A 128 15.51 2.00 -11.58
CA ILE A 128 14.24 1.29 -11.39
C ILE A 128 14.22 0.69 -9.98
N SER A 129 13.13 0.93 -9.25
CA SER A 129 12.92 0.37 -7.91
C SER A 129 13.10 -1.15 -7.90
N PRO A 130 13.76 -1.72 -6.86
CA PRO A 130 13.85 -3.17 -6.69
C PRO A 130 12.49 -3.88 -6.68
N LEU A 131 11.43 -3.19 -6.23
CA LEU A 131 10.06 -3.72 -6.24
C LEU A 131 9.63 -4.09 -7.67
N PHE A 132 9.94 -3.26 -8.66
CA PHE A 132 9.50 -3.48 -10.04
C PHE A 132 10.33 -4.51 -10.81
N LYS A 133 11.44 -4.98 -10.26
CA LYS A 133 12.27 -6.03 -10.87
C LYS A 133 11.72 -7.44 -10.66
N GLY A 134 10.82 -7.62 -9.69
CA GLY A 134 10.27 -8.93 -9.31
C GLY A 134 11.31 -9.84 -8.64
N ASN A 135 11.00 -11.14 -8.59
CA ASN A 135 11.82 -12.20 -7.96
C ASN A 135 12.08 -12.00 -6.46
N ASN A 136 11.20 -11.28 -5.76
CA ASN A 136 11.23 -11.06 -4.32
C ASN A 136 10.25 -12.01 -3.59
N ASP A 137 10.26 -13.29 -3.97
CA ASP A 137 9.44 -14.34 -3.33
C ASP A 137 9.89 -14.62 -1.88
N ASN A 138 9.09 -15.39 -1.14
CA ASN A 138 9.37 -15.76 0.25
C ASN A 138 9.50 -14.56 1.21
N MET A 139 8.83 -13.45 0.92
CA MET A 139 8.76 -12.25 1.80
C MET A 139 7.41 -12.11 2.53
N ILE A 140 6.35 -12.75 2.03
CA ILE A 140 5.02 -12.75 2.65
C ILE A 140 4.68 -14.18 3.06
N SER A 141 4.31 -14.38 4.33
CA SER A 141 3.89 -15.68 4.86
C SER A 141 2.40 -15.92 4.66
N SER A 142 1.57 -14.89 4.84
CA SER A 142 0.12 -14.99 4.67
C SER A 142 -0.49 -13.65 4.28
N ILE A 143 -1.62 -13.75 3.58
CA ILE A 143 -2.52 -12.64 3.28
C ILE A 143 -3.89 -13.00 3.87
N THR A 144 -4.38 -12.19 4.80
CA THR A 144 -5.71 -12.34 5.40
C THR A 144 -6.53 -11.10 5.07
N THR A 145 -7.72 -11.26 4.52
CA THR A 145 -8.56 -10.14 4.09
C THR A 145 -9.89 -10.11 4.81
N LEU A 146 -10.29 -8.94 5.33
CA LEU A 146 -11.50 -8.74 6.12
C LEU A 146 -12.41 -7.73 5.41
N GLY A 147 -13.60 -8.17 4.97
CA GLY A 147 -14.56 -7.29 4.28
C GLY A 147 -14.02 -6.66 2.98
N THR A 148 -13.02 -7.29 2.34
CA THR A 148 -12.39 -6.75 1.13
C THR A 148 -13.29 -6.89 -0.10
N PRO A 149 -13.53 -5.81 -0.86
CA PRO A 149 -14.32 -5.87 -2.09
C PRO A 149 -13.47 -6.43 -3.25
N HIS A 150 -13.10 -7.72 -3.17
CA HIS A 150 -12.27 -8.37 -4.21
C HIS A 150 -12.88 -8.30 -5.62
N ASN A 151 -14.20 -8.19 -5.70
CA ASN A 151 -14.97 -8.08 -6.95
C ASN A 151 -15.64 -6.70 -7.09
N GLY A 152 -15.13 -5.68 -6.41
CA GLY A 152 -15.73 -4.35 -6.40
C GLY A 152 -16.97 -4.25 -5.51
N THR A 153 -17.67 -3.12 -5.61
CA THR A 153 -18.92 -2.86 -4.90
C THR A 153 -19.76 -1.87 -5.68
N HIS A 154 -21.06 -2.14 -5.79
CA HIS A 154 -22.02 -1.23 -6.43
C HIS A 154 -22.01 0.18 -5.80
N ALA A 155 -21.62 0.31 -4.53
CA ALA A 155 -21.50 1.61 -3.88
C ALA A 155 -20.47 2.53 -4.58
N SER A 156 -19.39 1.95 -5.13
CA SER A 156 -18.43 2.72 -5.93
C SER A 156 -19.04 3.06 -7.29
N ASP A 157 -19.63 2.08 -7.96
CA ASP A 157 -20.18 2.22 -9.31
C ASP A 157 -21.31 3.27 -9.39
N LEU A 158 -22.16 3.33 -8.37
CA LEU A 158 -23.39 4.13 -8.36
C LEU A 158 -23.27 5.48 -7.66
N ALA A 159 -22.23 5.72 -6.86
CA ALA A 159 -22.14 6.93 -6.04
C ALA A 159 -20.71 7.42 -5.80
N GLY A 160 -19.80 6.53 -5.39
CA GLY A 160 -18.45 6.93 -4.97
C GLY A 160 -17.51 7.31 -6.12
N ASN A 161 -17.85 6.96 -7.36
CA ASN A 161 -16.97 7.11 -8.52
C ASN A 161 -17.54 8.06 -9.59
N GLU A 162 -18.58 8.83 -9.24
CA GLU A 162 -19.09 9.90 -10.10
C GLU A 162 -18.06 11.03 -10.26
N ALA A 163 -18.09 11.72 -11.40
CA ALA A 163 -17.08 12.72 -11.76
C ALA A 163 -16.91 13.82 -10.70
N LEU A 164 -18.01 14.28 -10.09
CA LEU A 164 -17.99 15.30 -9.04
C LEU A 164 -17.29 14.80 -7.76
N VAL A 165 -17.54 13.56 -7.35
CA VAL A 165 -16.93 12.96 -6.17
C VAL A 165 -15.44 12.75 -6.39
N ARG A 166 -15.03 12.32 -7.59
CA ARG A 166 -13.60 12.19 -7.95
C ARG A 166 -12.89 13.54 -7.89
N GLN A 167 -13.48 14.59 -8.47
CA GLN A 167 -12.88 15.92 -8.48
C GLN A 167 -12.65 16.43 -7.05
N ILE A 168 -13.64 16.27 -6.17
CA ILE A 168 -13.53 16.67 -4.76
C ILE A 168 -12.39 15.90 -4.06
N VAL A 169 -12.24 14.60 -4.31
CA VAL A 169 -11.16 13.81 -3.72
C VAL A 169 -9.78 14.23 -4.26
N PHE A 170 -9.68 14.55 -5.55
CA PHE A 170 -8.43 15.04 -6.14
C PHE A 170 -8.05 16.44 -5.65
N ASP A 171 -9.02 17.31 -5.39
CA ASP A 171 -8.75 18.68 -4.92
C ASP A 171 -8.34 18.72 -3.43
N ILE A 172 -8.64 17.66 -2.67
CA ILE A 172 -8.35 17.57 -1.21
C ILE A 172 -7.10 16.71 -0.92
N GLY A 173 -6.70 15.83 -1.84
CA GLY A 173 -5.54 14.93 -1.71
C GLY A 173 -4.24 15.54 -2.20
#